data_AF-A0A6L3KLE6-F1
#
_entry.id   AF-A0A6L3KLE6-F1
#
_cell.length_a   1.000
_cell.length_b   1.000
_cell.length_c   1.000
_cell.angle_alpha   90.00
_cell.angle_beta   90.00
_cell.angle_gamma   90.00
#
_symmetry.space_group_name_H-M   'P 1'
#
loop_
_entity.id
_entity.type
_entity.pdbx_description
1 polymer ?
#
loop_
_entity_poly.entity_id
_entity_poly.type
_entity_poly.pdbx_seq_one_letter_code
_entity_poly.pdbx_strand_id
1 'polypeptide(L)'
;MNKEMSLDVALDIIGTLRMMKMKEITAETDKAKHAQLYKELDMLTTEEKIANGLLQFEVSENVRLSVMDKIQNYYAPKLKAYYATL
;
A
#
# COMPACT_ATOMS: atom_id res chain seq x y z
N MET A 1 8.83 19.41 9.38
CA MET A 1 8.53 18.89 8.03
C MET A 1 9.22 17.54 7.92
N ASN A 2 8.48 16.44 7.83
CA ASN A 2 9.09 15.21 7.35
C ASN A 2 9.57 15.48 5.92
N LYS A 3 10.75 14.98 5.56
CA LYS A 3 11.25 15.05 4.18
C LYS A 3 10.20 14.42 3.26
N GLU A 4 9.88 15.07 2.14
CA GLU A 4 8.98 14.50 1.14
C GLU A 4 9.55 13.17 0.65
N MET A 5 8.73 12.12 0.71
CA MET A 5 9.09 10.80 0.21
C MET A 5 9.16 10.81 -1.31
N SER A 6 10.24 10.29 -1.89
CA SER A 6 10.34 10.09 -3.34
C SER A 6 9.34 9.05 -3.83
N LEU A 7 8.89 9.17 -5.09
CA LEU A 7 8.00 8.20 -5.72
C LEU A 7 8.52 6.77 -5.61
N ASP A 8 9.79 6.52 -5.93
CA ASP A 8 10.38 5.17 -5.91
C ASP A 8 10.24 4.51 -4.53
N VAL A 9 10.62 5.22 -3.47
CA VAL A 9 10.48 4.75 -2.08
C VAL A 9 9.01 4.48 -1.73
N ALA A 10 8.08 5.33 -2.18
CA ALA A 10 6.65 5.10 -1.93
C ALA A 10 6.16 3.83 -2.63
N LEU A 11 6.58 3.60 -3.87
CA LEU A 11 6.25 2.41 -4.65
C LEU A 11 6.86 1.14 -4.04
N ASP A 12 8.08 1.19 -3.53
CA ASP A 12 8.71 0.07 -2.83
C ASP A 12 7.95 -0.32 -1.55
N ILE A 13 7.51 0.67 -0.76
CA ILE A 13 6.75 0.44 0.47
C ILE A 13 5.41 -0.23 0.16
N ILE A 14 4.63 0.34 -0.76
CA ILE A 14 3.30 -0.19 -1.07
C ILE A 14 3.38 -1.53 -1.81
N GLY A 15 4.38 -1.71 -2.68
CA GLY A 15 4.67 -2.98 -3.34
C GLY A 15 5.04 -4.09 -2.35
N THR A 16 5.84 -3.75 -1.32
CA THR A 16 6.18 -4.69 -0.23
C THR A 16 4.93 -5.12 0.53
N LEU A 17 4.07 -4.17 0.91
CA LEU A 17 2.80 -4.47 1.60
C LEU A 17 1.89 -5.35 0.75
N ARG A 18 1.79 -5.09 -0.55
CA ARG A 18 1.01 -5.90 -1.48
C ARG A 18 1.52 -7.35 -1.52
N MET A 19 2.84 -7.53 -1.62
CA MET A 19 3.45 -8.88 -1.58
C MET A 19 3.20 -9.59 -0.25
N MET A 20 3.29 -8.88 0.88
CA MET A 20 2.98 -9.45 2.20
C MET A 20 1.51 -9.90 2.28
N LYS A 21 0.58 -9.08 1.79
CA LYS A 21 -0.85 -9.41 1.76
C LYS A 21 -1.13 -10.62 0.86
N MET A 22 -0.44 -10.75 -0.28
CA MET A 22 -0.55 -11.94 -1.14
C MET A 22 -0.07 -13.22 -0.44
N LYS A 23 1.01 -13.14 0.34
CA LYS A 23 1.49 -14.27 1.16
C LYS A 23 0.48 -14.65 2.24
N GLU A 24 -0.10 -13.66 2.91
CA GLU A 24 -1.15 -13.87 3.92
C GLU A 24 -2.39 -14.55 3.31
N ILE A 25 -2.85 -14.08 2.14
CA ILE A 25 -3.94 -14.73 1.39
C ILE A 25 -3.59 -16.18 1.07
N THR A 26 -2.36 -16.45 0.64
CA THR A 26 -1.95 -17.82 0.28
C THR A 26 -1.90 -18.77 1.49
N ALA A 27 -1.62 -18.23 2.68
CA ALA A 27 -1.54 -18.99 3.93
C ALA A 27 -2.90 -19.11 4.65
N GLU A 28 -3.84 -18.21 4.39
CA GLU A 28 -5.17 -18.24 4.98
C GLU A 28 -6.00 -19.40 4.41
N THR A 29 -6.78 -20.05 5.28
CA THR A 29 -7.65 -21.19 4.92
C THR A 29 -9.12 -20.90 5.19
N ASP A 30 -9.42 -19.88 6.00
CA ASP A 30 -10.76 -19.40 6.27
C ASP A 30 -11.29 -18.54 5.11
N LYS A 31 -12.32 -19.08 4.43
CA LYS A 31 -13.01 -18.42 3.31
C LYS A 31 -13.61 -17.06 3.67
N ALA A 32 -14.07 -16.86 4.91
CA ALA A 32 -14.61 -15.56 5.32
C ALA A 32 -13.51 -14.50 5.42
N LYS A 33 -12.32 -14.88 5.90
CA LYS A 33 -11.16 -13.99 5.98
C LYS A 33 -10.55 -13.69 4.61
N HIS A 34 -10.58 -14.63 3.67
CA HIS A 34 -10.13 -14.38 2.30
C HIS A 34 -10.80 -13.17 1.65
N ALA A 35 -12.12 -13.02 1.78
CA ALA A 35 -12.85 -11.89 1.18
C ALA A 35 -12.32 -10.54 1.70
N GLN A 36 -12.04 -10.46 3.01
CA GLN A 36 -11.46 -9.28 3.63
C GLN A 36 -10.03 -9.03 3.16
N LEU A 37 -9.19 -10.07 3.09
CA LEU A 37 -7.81 -9.95 2.63
C LEU A 37 -7.70 -9.53 1.16
N TYR A 38 -8.57 -10.05 0.29
CA TYR A 38 -8.63 -9.62 -1.12
C TYR A 38 -9.06 -8.17 -1.26
N LYS A 39 -10.00 -7.69 -0.42
CA LYS A 39 -10.37 -6.28 -0.39
C LYS A 39 -9.20 -5.39 0.02
N GLU A 40 -8.40 -5.81 1.00
CA GLU A 40 -7.19 -5.10 1.41
C GLU A 40 -6.12 -5.10 0.30
N LEU A 41 -5.94 -6.23 -0.40
CA LEU A 41 -5.04 -6.32 -1.53
C LEU A 41 -5.45 -5.39 -2.68
N ASP A 42 -6.74 -5.32 -2.99
CA ASP A 42 -7.30 -4.46 -4.03
C ASP A 42 -7.11 -2.97 -3.71
N MET A 43 -7.30 -2.59 -2.44
CA MET A 43 -6.99 -1.22 -1.98
C MET A 43 -5.50 -0.88 -2.17
N LEU A 44 -4.59 -1.76 -1.74
CA LEU A 44 -3.15 -1.54 -1.93
C LEU A 44 -2.77 -1.43 -3.41
N THR A 45 -3.36 -2.27 -4.25
CA THR A 45 -3.14 -2.27 -5.70
C THR A 45 -3.64 -0.98 -6.35
N THR A 46 -4.79 -0.49 -5.92
CA THR A 46 -5.38 0.77 -6.42
C THR A 46 -4.53 1.96 -6.00
N GLU A 47 -4.12 2.01 -4.74
CA GLU A 47 -3.25 3.06 -4.21
C GLU A 47 -1.86 3.06 -4.89
N GLU A 48 -1.29 1.90 -5.21
CA GLU A 48 -0.05 1.79 -5.98
C GLU A 48 -0.20 2.38 -7.39
N LYS A 49 -1.31 2.06 -8.09
CA LYS A 49 -1.62 2.63 -9.41
C LYS A 49 -1.81 4.15 -9.35
N ILE A 50 -2.46 4.67 -8.31
CA ILE A 50 -2.65 6.10 -8.09
C ILE A 50 -1.30 6.79 -7.87
N ALA A 51 -0.46 6.26 -6.98
CA ALA A 51 0.87 6.81 -6.69
C ALA A 51 1.73 6.85 -7.97
N ASN A 52 1.68 5.78 -8.76
CA ASN A 52 2.39 5.64 -10.03
C ASN A 52 1.80 6.50 -11.17
N GLY A 53 0.69 7.22 -10.94
CA GLY A 53 0.05 8.06 -11.96
C GLY A 53 -0.68 7.29 -13.06
N LEU A 54 -0.84 5.96 -12.92
CA LEU A 54 -1.50 5.13 -13.93
C LEU A 54 -3.00 5.46 -14.08
N LEU A 55 -3.59 6.10 -13.07
CA LEU A 55 -4.99 6.54 -13.07
C LEU A 55 -5.14 8.06 -13.27
N GLN A 56 -4.15 8.75 -13.86
CA GLN A 56 -4.09 10.22 -13.96
C GLN A 56 -5.32 10.91 -14.61
N PHE A 57 -6.12 10.19 -15.41
CA PHE A 57 -7.36 10.71 -16.00
C PHE A 57 -8.61 10.42 -15.15
N GLU A 58 -8.49 9.52 -14.17
CA GLU A 58 -9.56 9.06 -13.29
C GLU A 58 -9.44 9.69 -11.89
N VAL A 59 -8.24 10.09 -11.48
CA VAL A 59 -7.98 10.69 -10.15
C VAL A 59 -7.26 12.03 -10.25
N SER A 60 -7.63 12.96 -9.36
CA SER A 60 -6.98 14.27 -9.29
C SER A 60 -5.59 14.18 -8.67
N GLU A 61 -4.74 15.18 -8.94
CA GLU A 61 -3.41 15.29 -8.33
C GLU A 61 -3.49 15.32 -6.79
N ASN A 62 -4.52 15.94 -6.22
CA ASN A 62 -4.75 15.95 -4.76
C ASN A 62 -4.98 14.54 -4.20
N VAL A 63 -5.69 13.67 -4.93
CA VAL A 63 -5.87 12.27 -4.54
C VAL A 63 -4.53 11.54 -4.58
N ARG A 64 -3.71 11.77 -5.60
CA ARG A 64 -2.35 11.21 -5.68
C ARG A 64 -1.48 11.66 -4.52
N LEU A 65 -1.47 12.95 -4.19
CA LEU A 65 -0.74 13.50 -3.05
C LEU A 65 -1.24 12.91 -1.72
N SER A 66 -2.55 12.72 -1.57
CA SER A 66 -3.13 12.08 -0.39
C SER A 66 -2.70 10.61 -0.24
N VAL A 67 -2.59 9.87 -1.35
CA VAL A 67 -2.08 8.49 -1.32
C VAL A 67 -0.60 8.46 -0.95
N MET A 68 0.20 9.37 -1.52
CA MET A 68 1.63 9.50 -1.16
C MET A 68 1.80 9.81 0.33
N ASP A 69 0.99 10.73 0.89
CA ASP A 69 0.99 11.06 2.31
C ASP A 69 0.61 9.84 3.17
N LYS A 70 -0.41 9.08 2.77
CA LYS A 70 -0.80 7.83 3.44
C LYS A 70 0.33 6.80 3.41
N ILE A 71 1.03 6.64 2.28
CA ILE A 71 2.17 5.72 2.20
C ILE A 71 3.25 6.13 3.20
N GLN A 72 3.58 7.42 3.25
CA GLN A 72 4.60 7.95 4.13
C GLN A 72 4.24 7.86 5.62
N ASN A 73 3.04 8.29 5.99
CA ASN A 73 2.68 8.52 7.39
C ASN A 73 1.91 7.37 8.02
N TYR A 74 1.29 6.49 7.23
CA TYR A 74 0.51 5.36 7.74
C TYR A 74 1.14 4.01 7.43
N TYR A 75 1.55 3.78 6.17
CA TYR A 75 2.09 2.48 5.77
C TYR A 75 3.56 2.27 6.16
N ALA A 76 4.42 3.26 5.92
CA ALA A 76 5.84 3.14 6.24
C ALA A 76 6.11 2.81 7.71
N PRO A 77 5.45 3.45 8.70
CA PRO A 77 5.65 3.10 10.12
C PRO A 77 5.19 1.69 10.46
N LYS A 78 4.09 1.20 9.85
CA LYS A 78 3.60 -0.16 10.05
C LYS A 78 4.56 -1.20 9.50
N LEU A 79 5.10 -0.96 8.31
CA LEU A 79 6.09 -1.84 7.69
C LEU A 79 7.37 -1.88 8.53
N LYS A 80 7.84 -0.72 9.01
CA LYS A 80 8.97 -0.63 9.94
C LYS A 80 8.72 -1.42 11.23
N ALA A 81 7.53 -1.30 11.81
CA ALA A 81 7.16 -2.03 13.02
C ALA A 81 7.14 -3.55 12.79
N TYR A 82 6.63 -4.02 11.66
CA TYR A 82 6.65 -5.44 11.29
C TYR A 82 8.09 -6.00 11.25
N TYR A 83 9.00 -5.32 10.55
CA TYR A 83 10.40 -5.76 10.46
C TYR A 83 11.16 -5.66 11.78
N ALA A 84 10.74 -4.79 12.70
CA ALA A 84 11.34 -4.72 14.04
C ALA A 84 10.95 -5.90 14.95
N THR A 85 9.99 -6.74 14.53
CA THR A 85 9.52 -7.91 15.28
C THR A 85 9.99 -9.25 14.72
N LEU A 86 10.74 -9.23 13.62
CA LEU A 86 11.39 -10.40 13.01
C LEU A 86 12.78 -10.63 13.62
#